data_AF-A0A7S1SI57-F1
#
_entry.id   AF-A0A7S1SI57-F1
#
_cell.length_a   1.000
_cell.length_b   1.000
_cell.length_c   1.000
_cell.angle_alpha   90.00
_cell.angle_beta   90.00
_cell.angle_gamma   90.00
#
_symmetry.space_group_name_H-M   'P 1'
#
loop_
_entity.id
_entity.type
_entity.pdbx_description
1 polymer ?
#
loop_
_entity_poly.entity_id
_entity_poly.type
_entity_poly.pdbx_seq_one_letter_code
_entity_poly.pdbx_strand_id
1 'polypeptide(L)'
;VRSICETCNCDLKQCPGHWGHLTLARPMFHWGFMKATHNVLRSVCYYCSRLLGDPKDHRMQQAMKLVSPKKRLQACMLVCRTKKRCAVAGDDDPQPPAPPEGELA
;
A
#
# COMPACT_ATOMS: atom_id res chain seq x y z
N VAL A 1 32.60 -26.54 22.41
CA VAL A 1 32.19 -27.05 21.08
C VAL A 1 32.57 -25.99 20.06
N ARG A 2 33.48 -26.29 19.12
CA ARG A 2 33.76 -25.39 17.99
C ARG A 2 32.58 -25.50 17.04
N SER A 3 31.74 -24.48 17.00
CA SER A 3 30.56 -24.45 16.13
C SER A 3 30.99 -24.03 14.73
N ILE A 4 31.25 -25.00 13.87
CA ILE A 4 31.46 -24.79 12.43
C ILE A 4 30.10 -24.52 11.79
N CYS A 5 30.03 -23.55 10.88
CA CYS A 5 28.78 -23.25 10.18
C CYS A 5 28.38 -24.39 9.22
N GLU A 6 27.15 -24.89 9.29
CA GLU A 6 26.68 -26.00 8.45
C GLU A 6 26.50 -25.63 6.97
N THR A 7 26.38 -24.33 6.64
CA THR A 7 26.15 -23.88 5.25
C THR A 7 27.45 -23.66 4.49
N CYS A 8 28.46 -23.05 5.12
CA CYS A 8 29.74 -22.72 4.47
C CYS A 8 30.94 -23.48 5.03
N ASN A 9 30.77 -24.28 6.08
CA ASN A 9 31.83 -25.01 6.77
C ASN A 9 33.01 -24.16 7.26
N CYS A 10 32.80 -22.85 7.41
CA CYS A 10 33.80 -21.93 7.95
C CYS A 10 33.63 -21.74 9.47
N ASP A 11 34.73 -21.37 10.13
CA ASP A 11 34.73 -20.90 11.52
C ASP A 11 34.06 -19.52 11.64
N LEU A 12 33.66 -19.15 12.86
CA LEU A 12 32.94 -17.90 13.17
C LEU A 12 33.60 -16.63 12.59
N LYS A 13 34.94 -16.57 12.52
CA LYS A 13 35.67 -15.40 11.99
C LYS A 13 35.60 -15.27 10.47
N GLN A 14 35.34 -16.38 9.76
CA GLN A 14 35.36 -16.47 8.31
C GLN A 14 33.95 -16.60 7.72
N CYS A 15 32.97 -17.03 8.53
CA CYS A 15 31.57 -17.13 8.11
C CYS A 15 30.94 -15.72 7.99
N PRO A 16 30.44 -15.31 6.81
CA PRO A 16 29.79 -14.01 6.61
C PRO A 16 28.36 -13.95 7.21
N GLY A 17 27.82 -15.09 7.66
CA GLY A 17 26.42 -15.25 8.03
C GLY A 17 25.53 -15.66 6.86
N HIS A 18 24.45 -16.37 7.15
CA HIS A 18 23.50 -16.87 6.17
C HIS A 18 22.09 -16.44 6.52
N TRP A 19 21.29 -16.14 5.51
CA TRP A 19 19.92 -15.68 5.68
C TRP A 19 18.99 -16.84 6.02
N GLY A 20 18.14 -16.62 7.01
CA GLY A 20 16.99 -17.48 7.30
C GLY A 20 15.69 -16.74 6.99
N HIS A 21 14.61 -17.48 6.83
CA HIS A 21 13.27 -16.93 6.74
C HIS A 21 12.38 -17.52 7.84
N LEU A 22 11.51 -16.70 8.40
CA LEU A 22 10.49 -17.12 9.36
C LEU A 22 9.11 -16.94 8.73
N THR A 23 8.41 -18.05 8.51
CA THR A 23 7.02 -18.02 8.05
C THR A 23 6.10 -17.78 9.24
N LEU A 24 5.38 -16.66 9.20
CA LEU A 24 4.40 -16.31 10.22
C LEU A 24 3.08 -17.03 9.97
N ALA A 25 2.32 -17.29 11.03
CA ALA A 25 0.99 -17.93 10.93
C ALA A 25 -0.03 -17.06 10.16
N ARG A 26 0.16 -15.73 10.16
CA ARG A 26 -0.70 -14.76 9.46
C ARG A 26 0.13 -13.62 8.90
N PRO A 27 -0.27 -13.01 7.76
CA PRO A 27 0.39 -11.82 7.25
C PRO A 27 0.20 -10.64 8.20
N MET A 28 1.23 -9.80 8.33
CA MET A 28 1.17 -8.57 9.13
C MET A 28 1.58 -7.37 8.28
N PHE A 29 1.09 -6.19 8.64
CA PHE A 29 1.56 -4.97 8.01
C PHE A 29 2.97 -4.61 8.47
N HIS A 30 3.80 -4.21 7.52
CA HIS A 30 5.13 -3.69 7.81
C HIS A 30 5.03 -2.22 8.22
N TRP A 31 5.49 -1.88 9.43
CA TRP A 31 5.34 -0.54 10.02
C TRP A 31 5.87 0.58 9.10
N GLY A 32 7.03 0.36 8.47
CA GLY A 32 7.67 1.33 7.58
C GLY A 32 6.88 1.61 6.29
N PHE A 33 5.96 0.73 5.91
CA PHE A 33 5.12 0.88 4.71
C PHE A 33 3.69 1.30 5.04
N MET A 34 3.31 1.43 6.31
CA MET A 34 1.93 1.76 6.73
C MET A 34 1.36 2.99 6.01
N LYS A 35 2.16 4.06 5.89
CA LYS A 35 1.74 5.28 5.18
C LYS A 35 1.52 5.05 3.69
N ALA A 36 2.38 4.26 3.05
CA ALA A 36 2.26 3.93 1.63
C ALA A 36 1.05 3.02 1.39
N THR A 37 0.87 1.99 2.20
CA THR A 37 -0.30 1.09 2.17
C THR A 37 -1.60 1.87 2.32
N HIS A 38 -1.69 2.75 3.32
CA HIS A 38 -2.87 3.58 3.51
C HIS A 38 -3.16 4.47 2.29
N ASN A 39 -2.14 5.09 1.69
CA ASN A 39 -2.30 5.91 0.49
C ASN A 39 -2.81 5.10 -0.73
N VAL A 40 -2.32 3.87 -0.90
CA VAL A 40 -2.80 2.97 -1.96
C VAL A 40 -4.26 2.58 -1.71
N LEU A 41 -4.60 2.18 -0.48
CA LEU A 41 -5.97 1.79 -0.12
C LEU A 41 -6.98 2.93 -0.32
N ARG A 42 -6.57 4.18 -0.09
CA ARG A 42 -7.41 5.36 -0.39
C ARG A 42 -7.60 5.66 -1.87
N SER A 43 -6.80 5.04 -2.74
CA SER A 43 -6.81 5.28 -4.18
C SER A 43 -7.60 4.23 -4.96
N VAL A 44 -7.90 3.09 -4.34
CA VAL A 44 -8.62 1.96 -4.93
C VAL A 44 -9.99 1.78 -4.30
N CYS A 45 -10.91 1.19 -5.06
CA CYS A 45 -12.21 0.77 -4.53
C CYS A 45 -12.03 -0.46 -3.64
N TYR A 46 -12.71 -0.48 -2.49
CA TYR A 46 -12.69 -1.61 -1.55
C TYR A 46 -13.21 -2.92 -2.16
N TYR A 47 -14.24 -2.84 -3.01
CA TYR A 47 -14.89 -4.03 -3.57
C TYR A 47 -14.24 -4.54 -4.85
N CYS A 48 -13.97 -3.66 -5.81
CA CYS A 48 -13.45 -4.08 -7.12
C CYS A 48 -11.92 -3.96 -7.25
N SER A 49 -11.23 -3.41 -6.23
CA SER A 49 -9.79 -3.16 -6.23
C SER A 49 -9.25 -2.30 -7.40
N ARG A 50 -10.14 -1.70 -8.21
CA ARG A 50 -9.77 -0.79 -9.30
C ARG A 50 -9.47 0.59 -8.77
N LEU A 51 -8.62 1.32 -9.48
CA LEU A 51 -8.34 2.72 -9.19
C LEU A 51 -9.63 3.55 -9.31
N LEU A 52 -9.89 4.41 -8.31
CA LEU A 52 -11.07 5.29 -8.31
C LEU A 52 -10.96 6.36 -9.40
N GLY A 53 -9.74 6.84 -9.67
CA GLY A 53 -9.49 7.81 -10.73
C GLY A 53 -9.71 7.24 -12.12
N ASP A 54 -10.36 8.02 -12.98
CA ASP A 54 -10.66 7.62 -14.36
C ASP A 54 -9.43 7.94 -15.23
N PRO A 55 -8.90 6.99 -16.02
CA PRO A 55 -7.81 7.25 -16.96
C PRO A 55 -8.12 8.36 -18.00
N LYS A 56 -9.40 8.66 -18.25
CA LYS A 56 -9.84 9.73 -19.15
C LYS A 56 -9.83 11.11 -18.50
N ASP A 57 -9.74 11.20 -17.17
CA ASP A 57 -9.66 12.47 -16.46
C ASP A 57 -8.33 13.17 -16.77
N HIS A 58 -8.39 14.43 -17.22
CA HIS A 58 -7.23 15.24 -17.52
C HIS A 58 -6.24 15.31 -16.35
N ARG A 59 -6.74 15.41 -15.11
CA ARG A 59 -5.90 15.45 -13.90
C ARG A 59 -5.17 14.12 -13.67
N MET A 60 -5.84 13.00 -13.94
CA MET A 60 -5.22 11.68 -13.84
C MET A 60 -4.14 11.50 -14.91
N GLN A 61 -4.41 11.91 -16.15
CA GLN A 61 -3.44 11.84 -17.23
C GLN A 61 -2.19 12.69 -16.95
N GLN A 62 -2.36 13.89 -16.40
CA GLN A 62 -1.23 14.72 -15.96
C GLN A 62 -0.45 14.06 -14.83
N ALA A 63 -1.13 13.51 -13.83
CA ALA A 63 -0.50 12.80 -12.73
C ALA A 63 0.33 11.60 -13.22
N MET A 64 -0.19 10.81 -14.16
CA MET A 64 0.50 9.64 -14.72
C MET A 64 1.75 9.99 -15.53
N LYS A 65 1.80 11.18 -16.14
CA LYS A 65 2.97 11.68 -16.90
C LYS A 65 4.14 12.11 -16.01
N LEU A 66 3.95 12.21 -14.69
CA LEU A 66 5.02 12.57 -13.77
C LEU A 66 6.12 11.49 -13.74
N VAL A 67 7.36 11.91 -13.98
CA VAL A 67 8.54 11.02 -14.01
C VAL A 67 8.87 10.47 -12.62
N SER A 68 8.79 11.32 -11.59
CA SER A 68 9.12 10.92 -10.22
C SER A 68 8.04 10.00 -9.62
N PRO A 69 8.36 8.75 -9.22
CA PRO A 69 7.37 7.81 -8.72
C PRO A 69 6.65 8.30 -7.46
N LYS A 70 7.37 8.97 -6.56
CA LYS A 70 6.81 9.54 -5.32
C LYS A 70 5.78 10.63 -5.63
N LYS A 71 6.13 11.57 -6.52
CA LYS A 71 5.22 12.65 -6.93
C LYS A 71 4.03 12.11 -7.70
N ARG A 72 4.25 11.12 -8.58
CA ARG A 72 3.19 10.44 -9.34
C ARG A 72 2.17 9.78 -8.40
N LEU A 73 2.62 8.99 -7.42
CA LEU A 73 1.72 8.36 -6.46
C LEU A 73 0.91 9.40 -5.68
N GLN A 74 1.56 10.47 -5.21
CA GLN A 74 0.86 11.55 -4.50
C GLN A 74 -0.19 12.23 -5.39
N ALA A 75 0.15 12.56 -6.63
CA ALA A 75 -0.77 13.20 -7.57
C ALA A 75 -1.96 12.29 -7.94
N CYS A 76 -1.70 11.00 -8.25
CA CYS A 76 -2.76 10.03 -8.52
C CYS A 76 -3.69 9.85 -7.31
N MET A 77 -3.13 9.78 -6.09
CA MET A 77 -3.90 9.65 -4.85
C MET A 77 -4.78 10.88 -4.59
N LEU A 78 -4.31 12.09 -4.87
CA LEU A 78 -5.11 13.31 -4.76
C LEU A 78 -6.34 13.29 -5.68
N VAL A 79 -6.18 12.80 -6.92
CA VAL A 79 -7.29 12.64 -7.87
C VAL A 79 -8.26 11.54 -7.42
N CYS A 80 -7.76 10.45 -6.85
CA CYS A 80 -8.61 9.37 -6.37
C CYS A 80 -9.39 9.75 -5.09
N ARG A 81 -8.78 10.52 -4.19
CA ARG A 81 -9.38 10.91 -2.90
C ARG A 81 -10.64 11.76 -3.04
N THR A 82 -10.80 12.50 -4.14
CA THR A 82 -12.01 13.31 -4.38
C THR A 82 -13.22 12.46 -4.78
N LYS A 83 -13.01 11.24 -5.26
CA LYS A 83 -14.08 10.35 -5.71
C LYS A 83 -14.54 9.46 -4.57
N LYS A 84 -15.82 9.60 -4.20
CA LYS A 84 -16.46 8.80 -3.13
C LYS A 84 -17.14 7.54 -3.64
N ARG A 85 -17.43 7.46 -4.94
CA ARG A 85 -18.14 6.32 -5.56
C ARG A 85 -17.29 5.73 -6.68
N CYS A 86 -17.31 4.40 -6.78
CA CYS A 86 -16.70 3.68 -7.89
C CYS A 86 -17.68 3.67 -9.08
N ALA A 87 -17.16 3.70 -10.31
CA ALA A 87 -17.99 3.64 -11.51
C ALA A 87 -18.51 2.21 -11.84
N VAL A 88 -17.95 1.18 -11.19
CA VAL A 88 -18.22 -0.24 -11.48
C VAL A 88 -19.04 -0.92 -10.39
N ALA A 89 -18.93 -0.45 -9.15
CA ALA A 89 -19.87 -0.85 -8.11
C ALA A 89 -21.15 -0.05 -8.37
N GLY A 90 -22.26 -0.74 -8.67
CA GLY A 90 -23.57 -0.09 -8.79
C GLY A 90 -23.96 0.62 -7.49
N ASP A 91 -25.07 1.36 -7.53
CA ASP A 91 -25.60 2.21 -6.44
C ASP A 91 -25.92 1.50 -5.10
N ASP A 92 -25.58 0.22 -4.96
CA ASP A 92 -25.76 -0.63 -3.77
C ASP A 92 -24.55 -0.63 -2.82
N ASP A 93 -23.67 0.37 -2.92
CA ASP A 93 -22.59 0.58 -1.97
C ASP A 93 -23.16 1.09 -0.63
N PRO A 94 -22.97 0.39 0.51
CA PRO A 94 -23.35 0.91 1.82
C PRO A 94 -22.67 2.25 2.04
N GLN A 95 -23.47 3.31 2.18
CA GLN A 95 -22.96 4.64 2.49
C GLN A 95 -22.07 4.54 3.74
N PRO A 96 -20.81 5.06 3.73
CA PRO A 96 -20.06 5.18 4.96
C PRO A 96 -20.95 5.92 5.98
N PRO A 97 -21.04 5.43 7.23
CA PRO A 97 -21.88 6.06 8.23
C PRO A 97 -21.55 7.54 8.27
N ALA A 98 -22.58 8.38 8.22
CA ALA A 98 -22.42 9.82 8.35
C ALA A 98 -21.59 10.08 9.62
N PRO A 99 -20.58 10.96 9.56
CA PRO A 99 -19.85 11.33 10.76
C PRO A 99 -20.87 11.81 11.81
N PRO A 100 -20.75 11.40 13.08
CA PRO A 100 -21.66 11.85 14.12
C PRO A 100 -21.64 13.37 14.14
N GLU A 101 -22.83 13.97 14.02
CA GLU A 101 -23.01 15.41 14.10
C GLU A 101 -22.64 15.84 15.52
N GLY A 102 -21.43 16.39 15.71
CA GLY A 102 -21.09 17.05 16.97
C GLY A 102 -19.73 16.82 17.62
N GLU A 103 -18.76 16.13 17.03
CA GLU A 103 -17.38 16.14 17.59
C GLU A 103 -16.53 17.24 16.93
N LEU A 104 -16.71 18.44 17.47
CA LEU A 104 -15.74 19.52 17.43
C LEU A 104 -14.84 19.37 18.66
N ALA A 105 -13.62 18.85 18.47
CA ALA A 105 -12.45 19.11 19.31
C ALA A 105 -11.17 18.66 18.57
#